data_AF-A0A842LP88-F1
#
_entry.id   AF-A0A842LP88-F1
#
_cell.length_a   1.000
_cell.length_b   1.000
_cell.length_c   1.000
_cell.angle_alpha   90.00
_cell.angle_beta   90.00
_cell.angle_gamma   90.00
#
_symmetry.space_group_name_H-M   'P 1'
#
loop_
_entity.id
_entity.type
_entity.pdbx_description
1 polymer ?
#
loop_
_entity_poly.entity_id
_entity_poly.type
_entity_poly.pdbx_seq_one_letter_code
_entity_poly.pdbx_strand_id
1 'polypeptide(L)'
;MTDQRITLRTSRGVLTVAVKNHGEVSIRDIQLKMLLGYCWWNDLPVIETFLDVLEMTLKAAVSDVLEHDELLVDYDLRTNDIPDDSNEVEVVFNEISADGVHFSIEEDLILRGPDSRGLLRRMTSFRRRVDENVRRVL
;
A
#
# COMPACT_ATOMS: atom_id res chain seq x y z
N MET A 1 11.51 4.97 -21.98
CA MET A 1 11.45 4.85 -20.51
C MET A 1 10.71 6.07 -20.03
N THR A 2 9.55 5.89 -19.42
CA THR A 2 8.85 6.97 -18.69
C THR A 2 9.78 7.45 -17.57
N ASP A 3 9.90 8.76 -17.42
CA ASP A 3 10.78 9.38 -16.42
C ASP A 3 10.07 9.55 -15.07
N GLN A 4 8.77 9.23 -15.04
CA GLN A 4 7.92 9.18 -13.86
C GLN A 4 7.86 7.76 -13.30
N ARG A 5 8.34 7.56 -12.08
CA ARG A 5 8.39 6.23 -11.45
C ARG A 5 8.10 6.30 -9.96
N ILE A 6 7.36 5.32 -9.48
CA ILE A 6 7.16 5.04 -8.06
C ILE A 6 7.87 3.73 -7.72
N THR A 7 8.60 3.71 -6.61
CA THR A 7 9.28 2.54 -6.09
C THR A 7 8.89 2.34 -4.64
N LEU A 8 8.34 1.17 -4.33
CA LEU A 8 7.97 0.75 -2.99
C LEU A 8 8.98 -0.29 -2.52
N ARG A 9 9.58 -0.08 -1.34
CA ARG A 9 10.53 -1.03 -0.76
C ARG A 9 10.30 -1.23 0.71
N THR A 10 10.21 -2.48 1.13
CA THR A 10 10.11 -2.83 2.55
C THR A 10 11.46 -3.31 3.08
N SER A 11 11.94 -2.71 4.16
CA SER A 11 13.17 -3.15 4.84
C SER A 11 13.07 -2.91 6.34
N ARG A 12 13.39 -3.94 7.14
CA ARG A 12 13.49 -3.85 8.61
C ARG A 12 12.26 -3.23 9.32
N GLY A 13 11.06 -3.40 8.75
CA GLY A 13 9.82 -2.84 9.30
C GLY A 13 9.54 -1.39 8.91
N VAL A 14 10.22 -0.88 7.89
CA VAL A 14 9.95 0.39 7.23
C VAL A 14 9.50 0.10 5.79
N LEU A 15 8.44 0.77 5.34
CA LEU A 15 8.06 0.85 3.94
C LEU A 15 8.50 2.22 3.40
N THR A 16 9.42 2.21 2.44
CA THR A 16 9.89 3.40 1.75
C THR A 16 9.10 3.57 0.46
N VAL A 17 8.54 4.75 0.26
CA VAL A 17 7.86 5.22 -0.95
C VAL A 17 8.76 6.25 -1.60
N ALA A 18 9.37 5.91 -2.73
CA ALA A 18 10.17 6.82 -3.52
C ALA A 18 9.43 7.17 -4.81
N VAL A 19 9.24 8.46 -5.07
CA VAL A 19 8.59 8.98 -6.27
C VAL A 19 9.60 9.83 -7.02
N LYS A 20 9.76 9.56 -8.31
CA LYS A 20 10.59 10.33 -9.23
C LYS A 20 9.71 10.92 -10.31
N ASN A 21 9.90 12.21 -10.58
CA ASN A 21 9.39 12.88 -11.77
C ASN A 21 10.51 13.70 -12.39
N HIS A 22 11.06 13.23 -13.51
CA HIS A 22 12.21 13.86 -14.15
C HIS A 22 13.44 13.97 -13.23
N GLY A 23 13.91 15.19 -12.98
CA GLY A 23 15.05 15.44 -12.09
C GLY A 23 14.68 15.42 -10.60
N GLU A 24 13.39 15.50 -10.27
CA GLU A 24 12.90 15.63 -8.91
C GLU A 24 12.60 14.27 -8.29
N VAL A 25 12.94 14.13 -7.01
CA VAL A 25 12.75 12.89 -6.24
C VAL A 25 12.23 13.22 -4.85
N SER A 26 11.14 12.56 -4.44
CA SER A 26 10.65 12.54 -3.07
C SER A 26 10.77 11.14 -2.50
N ILE A 27 11.19 11.05 -1.23
CA ILE A 27 11.31 9.80 -0.49
C ILE A 27 10.59 9.99 0.84
N ARG A 28 9.62 9.12 1.10
CA ARG A 28 8.86 9.10 2.36
C ARG A 28 8.86 7.70 2.94
N ASP A 29 8.90 7.62 4.27
CA ASP A 29 8.97 6.37 5.00
C ASP A 29 7.73 6.18 5.91
N ILE A 30 7.19 4.98 5.90
CA ILE A 30 6.15 4.52 6.81
C ILE A 30 6.76 3.54 7.81
N GLN A 31 6.70 3.89 9.10
CA GLN A 31 7.20 3.05 10.19
C GLN A 31 6.15 1.97 10.54
N LEU A 32 6.20 0.81 9.88
CA LEU A 32 5.16 -0.23 9.97
C LEU A 32 4.94 -0.71 11.42
N LYS A 33 5.99 -0.86 12.22
CA LYS A 33 5.84 -1.27 13.64
C LYS A 33 5.10 -0.22 14.47
N MET A 34 5.36 1.07 14.22
CA MET A 34 4.70 2.16 14.92
C MET A 34 3.23 2.25 14.51
N LEU A 35 2.96 2.06 13.22
CA LEU A 35 1.60 2.00 12.69
C LEU A 35 0.80 0.84 13.32
N LEU A 36 1.37 -0.37 13.33
CA LEU A 36 0.74 -1.53 13.98
C LEU A 36 0.49 -1.30 15.48
N GLY A 37 1.47 -0.72 16.18
CA GLY A 37 1.32 -0.36 17.59
C GLY A 37 0.22 0.67 17.82
N TYR A 38 0.12 1.68 16.95
CA TYR A 38 -0.95 2.68 16.97
C TYR A 38 -2.32 2.05 16.75
N CYS A 39 -2.47 1.17 15.75
CA CYS A 39 -3.73 0.48 15.52
C CYS A 39 -4.13 -0.37 16.73
N TRP A 40 -3.19 -1.10 17.33
CA TRP A 40 -3.46 -1.90 18.51
C TRP A 40 -3.89 -1.04 19.71
N TRP A 41 -3.19 0.06 20.01
CA TRP A 41 -3.55 0.91 21.15
C TRP A 41 -4.91 1.58 21.04
N ASN A 42 -5.40 1.78 19.81
CA ASN A 42 -6.64 2.48 19.53
C ASN A 42 -7.76 1.58 19.01
N ASP A 43 -7.56 0.25 19.02
CA ASP A 43 -8.52 -0.74 18.51
C ASP A 43 -8.98 -0.43 17.06
N LEU A 44 -8.02 -0.09 16.19
CA LEU A 44 -8.27 0.30 14.81
C LEU A 44 -8.09 -0.87 13.83
N PRO A 45 -8.87 -0.90 12.74
CA PRO A 45 -8.72 -1.90 11.69
C PRO A 45 -7.38 -1.73 10.97
N VAL A 46 -6.51 -2.74 11.08
CA VAL A 46 -5.09 -2.63 10.73
C VAL A 46 -4.87 -2.43 9.24
N ILE A 47 -5.55 -3.20 8.39
CA ILE A 47 -5.34 -3.18 6.94
C ILE A 47 -5.85 -1.85 6.37
N GLU A 48 -7.04 -1.44 6.76
CA GLU A 48 -7.70 -0.20 6.36
C GLU A 48 -6.86 1.01 6.77
N THR A 49 -6.41 1.05 8.03
CA THR A 49 -5.53 2.14 8.50
C THR A 49 -4.20 2.17 7.74
N PHE A 50 -3.66 1.00 7.37
CA PHE A 50 -2.45 0.94 6.56
C PHE A 50 -2.66 1.47 5.15
N LEU A 51 -3.78 1.13 4.50
CA LEU A 51 -4.11 1.61 3.16
C LEU A 51 -4.28 3.13 3.17
N ASP A 52 -4.99 3.70 4.15
CA ASP A 52 -5.13 5.15 4.29
C ASP A 52 -3.77 5.86 4.42
N VAL A 53 -2.88 5.31 5.26
CA VAL A 53 -1.53 5.87 5.44
C VAL A 53 -0.69 5.73 4.17
N LEU A 54 -0.80 4.62 3.45
CA LEU A 54 -0.11 4.41 2.18
C LEU A 54 -0.58 5.39 1.11
N GLU A 55 -1.90 5.54 0.95
CA GLU A 55 -2.55 6.47 0.02
C GLU A 55 -2.13 7.91 0.29
N MET A 56 -2.15 8.33 1.56
CA MET A 56 -1.70 9.67 1.95
C MET A 56 -0.20 9.88 1.77
N THR A 57 0.62 8.85 2.00
CA THR A 57 2.06 8.93 1.76
C THR A 57 2.37 9.05 0.28
N LEU A 58 1.67 8.30 -0.58
CA LEU A 58 1.75 8.40 -2.03
C LEU A 58 1.36 9.80 -2.50
N LYS A 59 0.20 10.31 -2.06
CA LYS A 59 -0.25 11.67 -2.39
C LYS A 59 0.81 12.71 -2.06
N ALA A 60 1.33 12.65 -0.84
CA ALA A 60 2.30 13.63 -0.40
C ALA A 60 3.63 13.51 -1.16
N ALA A 61 4.11 12.29 -1.44
CA ALA A 61 5.35 12.09 -2.19
C ALA A 61 5.22 12.50 -3.68
N VAL A 62 4.06 12.28 -4.30
CA VAL A 62 3.79 12.78 -5.67
C VAL A 62 3.71 14.32 -5.67
N SER A 63 3.03 14.91 -4.68
CA SER A 63 2.88 16.37 -4.56
C SER A 63 4.22 17.10 -4.42
N ASP A 64 5.21 16.45 -3.80
CA ASP A 64 6.55 17.01 -3.64
C ASP A 64 7.31 17.14 -4.97
N VAL A 65 6.95 16.35 -6.01
CA VAL A 65 7.66 16.31 -7.30
C VAL A 65 6.80 16.74 -8.50
N LEU A 66 5.50 16.92 -8.30
CA LEU A 66 4.53 17.32 -9.30
C LEU A 66 3.33 17.98 -8.60
N GLU A 67 3.13 19.28 -8.80
CA GLU A 67 1.89 19.95 -8.40
C GLU A 67 0.72 19.41 -9.24
N HIS A 68 -0.39 19.08 -8.58
CA HIS A 68 -1.57 18.49 -9.21
C HIS A 68 -2.81 18.76 -8.35
N ASP A 69 -3.99 18.75 -8.99
CA ASP A 69 -5.28 18.88 -8.31
C ASP A 69 -5.79 17.52 -7.81
N GLU A 70 -5.67 16.48 -8.63
CA GLU A 70 -6.18 15.14 -8.32
C GLU A 70 -5.10 14.06 -8.50
N LEU A 71 -5.01 13.14 -7.54
CA LEU A 71 -4.23 11.90 -7.67
C LEU A 71 -5.17 10.69 -7.75
N LEU A 72 -5.15 10.00 -8.89
CA LEU A 72 -5.77 8.69 -9.04
C LEU A 72 -4.83 7.59 -8.55
N VAL A 73 -5.33 6.74 -7.65
CA VAL A 73 -4.69 5.51 -7.21
C VAL A 73 -5.68 4.36 -7.41
N ASP A 74 -5.33 3.41 -8.27
CA ASP A 74 -6.10 2.21 -8.60
C ASP A 74 -5.26 0.97 -8.28
N TYR A 75 -5.76 0.09 -7.42
CA TYR A 75 -5.06 -1.11 -7.01
C TYR A 75 -6.01 -2.25 -6.64
N ASP A 76 -5.57 -3.49 -6.83
CA ASP A 76 -6.24 -4.65 -6.27
C ASP A 76 -5.70 -4.95 -4.87
N LEU A 77 -6.60 -5.08 -3.91
CA LEU A 77 -6.32 -5.51 -2.55
C LEU A 77 -6.61 -7.00 -2.42
N ARG A 78 -5.59 -7.77 -2.02
CA ARG A 78 -5.71 -9.20 -1.75
C ARG A 78 -5.20 -9.54 -0.37
N THR A 79 -5.97 -10.35 0.34
CA THR A 79 -5.56 -10.94 1.62
C THR A 79 -5.59 -12.46 1.52
N ASN A 80 -5.02 -13.15 2.51
CA ASN A 80 -5.05 -14.62 2.54
C ASN A 80 -6.10 -15.19 3.52
N ASP A 81 -6.86 -14.33 4.20
CA ASP A 81 -8.05 -14.61 5.03
C ASP A 81 -8.83 -13.29 5.26
N ILE A 82 -9.85 -13.27 6.12
CA ILE A 82 -10.47 -12.00 6.54
C ILE A 82 -9.42 -11.05 7.14
N PRO A 83 -9.57 -9.71 7.00
CA PRO A 83 -8.55 -8.74 7.42
C PRO A 83 -7.97 -8.97 8.81
N ASP A 84 -8.83 -9.17 9.82
CA ASP A 84 -8.42 -9.37 11.22
C ASP A 84 -7.58 -10.63 11.48
N ASP A 85 -7.72 -11.64 10.61
CA ASP A 85 -6.98 -12.90 10.72
C ASP A 85 -5.96 -13.09 9.61
N SER A 86 -5.84 -12.12 8.72
CA SER A 86 -4.87 -12.18 7.63
C SER A 86 -3.48 -11.96 8.19
N ASN A 87 -2.51 -12.75 7.72
CA ASN A 87 -1.10 -12.48 7.96
C ASN A 87 -0.38 -12.05 6.68
N GLU A 88 -1.13 -11.86 5.58
CA GLU A 88 -0.60 -11.41 4.29
C GLU A 88 -1.55 -10.40 3.68
N VAL A 89 -1.01 -9.28 3.24
CA VAL A 89 -1.72 -8.33 2.38
C VAL A 89 -0.85 -8.06 1.16
N GLU A 90 -1.47 -8.15 0.00
CA GLU A 90 -0.89 -7.86 -1.30
C GLU A 90 -1.68 -6.68 -1.91
N VAL A 91 -0.94 -5.66 -2.34
CA VAL A 91 -1.47 -4.49 -3.04
C VAL A 91 -0.83 -4.46 -4.42
N VAL A 92 -1.64 -4.73 -5.44
CA VAL A 92 -1.23 -4.76 -6.85
C VAL A 92 -1.69 -3.47 -7.50
N PHE A 93 -0.76 -2.58 -7.84
CA PHE A 93 -1.12 -1.29 -8.43
C PHE A 93 -1.45 -1.44 -9.91
N ASN A 94 -2.66 -1.07 -10.28
CA ASN A 94 -3.14 -1.07 -11.66
C ASN A 94 -2.78 0.25 -12.35
N GLU A 95 -2.99 1.37 -11.66
CA GLU A 95 -2.71 2.71 -12.16
C GLU A 95 -2.40 3.68 -11.02
N ILE A 96 -1.37 4.50 -11.19
CA ILE A 96 -1.23 5.75 -10.45
C ILE A 96 -1.02 6.89 -11.44
N SER A 97 -1.87 7.90 -11.39
CA SER A 97 -1.76 9.07 -12.26
C SER A 97 -2.19 10.36 -11.57
N ALA A 98 -1.47 11.45 -11.83
CA ALA A 98 -1.77 12.78 -11.30
C ALA A 98 -2.10 13.72 -12.48
N ASP A 99 -3.32 14.24 -12.55
CA ASP A 99 -3.83 15.08 -13.66
C ASP A 99 -3.49 14.52 -15.07
N GLY A 100 -3.55 13.19 -15.23
CA GLY A 100 -3.24 12.49 -16.48
C GLY A 100 -1.76 12.15 -16.70
N VAL A 101 -0.86 12.51 -15.79
CA VAL A 101 0.54 12.08 -15.79
C VAL A 101 0.65 10.73 -15.08
N HIS A 102 0.95 9.67 -15.83
CA HIS A 102 1.06 8.31 -15.29
C HIS A 102 2.45 8.03 -14.68
N PHE A 103 2.46 7.35 -13.54
CA PHE A 103 3.67 6.85 -12.88
C PHE A 103 3.81 5.34 -13.09
N SER A 104 4.98 4.88 -13.52
CA SER A 104 5.25 3.43 -13.56
C SER A 104 5.59 2.91 -12.16
N ILE A 105 5.03 1.76 -11.80
CA ILE A 105 5.37 0.97 -10.60
C ILE A 105 6.04 -0.33 -11.04
N GLU A 106 7.15 -0.68 -10.40
CA GLU A 106 7.95 -1.85 -10.80
C GLU A 106 7.50 -3.15 -10.13
N GLU A 107 6.99 -3.08 -8.90
CA GLU A 107 6.71 -4.26 -8.07
C GLU A 107 5.44 -4.07 -7.23
N ASP A 108 4.72 -5.17 -7.03
CA ASP A 108 3.59 -5.25 -6.11
C ASP A 108 4.08 -5.14 -4.66
N LEU A 109 3.24 -4.56 -3.80
CA LEU A 109 3.56 -4.45 -2.38
C LEU A 109 2.97 -5.63 -1.62
N ILE A 110 3.84 -6.50 -1.12
CA ILE A 110 3.44 -7.67 -0.33
C ILE A 110 3.98 -7.53 1.09
N LEU A 111 3.08 -7.44 2.07
CA LEU A 111 3.41 -7.44 3.50
C LEU A 111 3.03 -8.78 4.13
N ARG A 112 3.98 -9.42 4.82
CA ARG A 112 3.79 -10.71 5.48
C ARG A 112 4.18 -10.65 6.94
N GLY A 113 3.28 -11.09 7.79
CA GLY A 113 3.49 -11.34 9.21
C GLY A 113 3.59 -12.84 9.53
N PRO A 114 3.95 -13.18 10.77
CA PRO A 114 3.90 -14.56 11.25
C PRO A 114 2.49 -15.16 11.07
N ASP A 115 2.41 -16.38 10.54
CA ASP A 115 1.13 -17.09 10.42
C ASP A 115 0.83 -17.86 11.72
N SER A 116 -0.09 -17.33 12.53
CA SER A 116 -0.54 -17.98 13.78
C SER A 116 -1.80 -18.83 13.58
N ARG A 117 -2.33 -18.94 12.35
CA ARG A 117 -3.61 -19.62 12.09
C ARG A 117 -3.46 -21.15 12.20
N GLY A 118 -4.46 -21.78 12.81
CA GLY A 118 -4.56 -23.24 12.86
C GLY A 118 -4.75 -23.88 11.48
N LEU A 119 -4.41 -25.17 11.35
CA LEU A 119 -4.48 -25.92 10.09
C LEU A 119 -5.84 -25.84 9.39
N LEU A 120 -6.94 -26.08 10.12
CA LEU A 120 -8.30 -26.03 9.55
C LEU A 120 -8.67 -24.63 9.04
N ARG A 121 -8.22 -23.58 9.73
CA ARG A 121 -8.50 -22.19 9.35
C ARG A 121 -7.79 -21.84 8.05
N ARG A 122 -6.52 -22.20 7.93
CA ARG A 122 -5.73 -22.04 6.69
C ARG A 122 -6.35 -22.77 5.51
N MET A 123 -6.83 -24.01 5.71
CA MET A 123 -7.47 -24.78 4.64
C MET A 123 -8.76 -24.15 4.13
N THR A 124 -9.44 -23.34 4.94
CA THR A 124 -10.76 -22.76 4.61
C THR A 124 -10.71 -21.26 4.31
N SER A 125 -9.54 -20.62 4.41
CA SER A 125 -9.39 -19.17 4.30
C SER A 125 -9.72 -18.61 2.92
N PHE A 126 -9.56 -19.42 1.86
CA PHE A 126 -9.89 -19.05 0.48
C PHE A 126 -11.35 -18.60 0.29
N ARG A 127 -12.26 -18.99 1.20
CA ARG A 127 -13.68 -18.60 1.17
C ARG A 127 -13.95 -17.21 1.74
N ARG A 128 -12.99 -16.64 2.47
CA ARG A 128 -13.18 -15.42 3.27
C ARG A 128 -12.16 -14.33 2.98
N ARG A 129 -11.14 -14.65 2.17
CA ARG A 129 -10.16 -13.67 1.72
C ARG A 129 -10.83 -12.49 1.01
N VAL A 130 -10.20 -11.33 1.13
CA VAL A 130 -10.51 -10.15 0.34
C VAL A 130 -9.77 -10.27 -0.99
N ASP A 131 -10.47 -9.93 -2.05
CA ASP A 131 -9.97 -9.86 -3.43
C ASP A 131 -10.86 -8.82 -4.13
N GLU A 132 -10.49 -7.55 -4.01
CA GLU A 132 -11.29 -6.43 -4.49
C GLU A 132 -10.43 -5.37 -5.17
N ASN A 133 -11.02 -4.70 -6.16
CA ASN A 133 -10.41 -3.54 -6.79
C ASN A 133 -10.81 -2.27 -6.02
N VAL A 134 -9.81 -1.47 -5.67
CA VAL A 134 -9.95 -0.20 -4.98
C VAL A 134 -9.52 0.91 -5.93
N ARG A 135 -10.40 1.89 -6.12
CA ARG A 135 -10.13 3.11 -6.88
C ARG A 135 -10.35 4.32 -5.97
N ARG A 136 -9.35 5.20 -5.91
CA ARG A 136 -9.35 6.41 -5.09
C ARG A 136 -8.89 7.61 -5.90
N VAL A 137 -9.60 8.72 -5.75
CA VAL A 137 -9.19 10.04 -6.23
C VAL A 137 -8.92 10.85 -4.97
N LEU A 138 -7.65 11.18 -4.74
CA LEU A 138 -7.15 11.76 -3.50
C LEU A 138 -6.93 13.25 -3.62
#